data_AF-A0A7V5TPR2-F1
#
_entry.id   AF-A0A7V5TPR2-F1
#
_cell.length_a   1.000
_cell.length_b   1.000
_cell.length_c   1.000
_cell.angle_alpha   90.00
_cell.angle_beta   90.00
_cell.angle_gamma   90.00
#
_symmetry.space_group_name_H-M   'P 1'
#
loop_
_entity.id
_entity.type
_entity.pdbx_description
1 polymer ?
#
loop_
_entity_poly.entity_id
_entity_poly.type
_entity_poly.pdbx_seq_one_letter_code
_entity_poly.pdbx_strand_id
1 'polypeptide(L)'
;PVIFAMDRAGFVGFDGPTHHGMLDIAYLRIIPNMVVMAPKEECELRDMMLTAKNYTLGPIAFRYPRAAVVGRDDISRPPQEIQIGKAELVHEGVSPVCILSYGHIFANVMQAAKLLQEKGIDCTIVNARFAKPIDREMIRWAAENHRILLSVEEGTRLGGFGSAVNETLVEMGIPMQCHILGAPDDFIEHGEQAWQQEQAGLSPQQIMQTVCALLENVGNESSVLVAPLKDGAPCQNALIRTGE
;
A
#
# COMPACT_ATOMS: atom_id res chain seq x y z
N PRO A 1 -20.42 19.78 7.03
CA PRO A 1 -19.29 18.81 6.97
C PRO A 1 -17.99 19.53 6.62
N VAL A 2 -16.85 19.09 7.17
CA VAL A 2 -15.53 19.70 6.91
C VAL A 2 -14.78 18.85 5.89
N ILE A 3 -14.22 19.49 4.87
CA ILE A 3 -13.40 18.87 3.83
C ILE A 3 -11.96 19.33 4.01
N PHE A 4 -11.03 18.39 4.13
CA PHE A 4 -9.59 18.64 4.19
C PHE A 4 -8.95 18.30 2.84
N ALA A 5 -8.58 19.33 2.09
CA ALA A 5 -7.77 19.18 0.88
C ALA A 5 -6.29 19.30 1.27
N MET A 6 -5.59 18.18 1.37
CA MET A 6 -4.23 18.09 1.93
C MET A 6 -3.20 18.11 0.79
N ASP A 7 -2.70 19.29 0.45
CA ASP A 7 -1.57 19.47 -0.47
C ASP A 7 -0.25 19.03 0.16
N ARG A 8 0.78 18.82 -0.67
CA ARG A 8 2.15 18.45 -0.28
C ARG A 8 2.23 17.11 0.46
N ALA A 9 1.35 16.20 0.10
CA ALA A 9 1.37 14.85 0.61
C ALA A 9 2.65 14.11 0.16
N GLY A 10 3.27 13.37 1.07
CA GLY A 10 4.49 12.62 0.80
C GLY A 10 5.73 13.52 0.71
N PHE A 11 6.69 13.11 -0.12
CA PHE A 11 7.98 13.78 -0.25
C PHE A 11 7.81 15.10 -0.98
N VAL A 12 8.33 16.20 -0.43
CA VAL A 12 8.15 17.54 -1.03
C VAL A 12 9.40 18.07 -1.73
N GLY A 13 10.46 17.26 -1.80
CA GLY A 13 11.71 17.59 -2.45
C GLY A 13 12.63 18.44 -1.55
N PHE A 14 13.08 19.57 -2.10
CA PHE A 14 14.09 20.44 -1.50
C PHE A 14 13.66 21.17 -0.23
N ASP A 15 12.36 21.22 0.10
CA ASP A 15 11.89 21.80 1.36
C ASP A 15 12.28 20.92 2.58
N GLY A 16 12.62 19.65 2.34
CA GLY A 16 13.18 18.74 3.36
C GLY A 16 12.17 18.16 4.36
N PRO A 17 12.67 17.40 5.34
CA PRO A 17 11.85 16.57 6.24
C PRO A 17 10.88 17.36 7.12
N THR A 18 11.15 18.64 7.37
CA THR A 18 10.25 19.52 8.14
C THR A 18 8.95 19.85 7.40
N HIS A 19 8.91 19.63 6.08
CA HIS A 19 7.76 19.90 5.22
C HIS A 19 7.15 18.62 4.60
N HIS A 20 7.74 17.44 4.83
CA HIS A 20 7.23 16.20 4.26
C HIS A 20 5.85 15.86 4.84
N GLY A 21 4.87 15.59 3.97
CA GLY A 21 3.53 15.12 4.35
C GLY A 21 3.52 13.60 4.58
N MET A 22 4.28 13.10 5.56
CA MET A 22 4.41 11.65 5.81
C MET A 22 3.40 11.08 6.81
N LEU A 23 2.93 11.90 7.75
CA LEU A 23 2.26 11.43 8.96
C LEU A 23 0.74 11.52 8.89
N ASP A 24 0.20 12.16 7.86
CA ASP A 24 -1.22 12.46 7.69
C ASP A 24 -2.11 11.25 7.55
N ILE A 25 -1.65 10.17 6.92
CA ILE A 25 -2.40 8.91 6.93
C ILE A 25 -2.58 8.43 8.38
N ALA A 26 -1.49 8.33 9.14
CA ALA A 26 -1.52 7.81 10.50
C ALA A 26 -2.39 8.67 11.43
N TYR A 27 -2.20 9.98 11.46
CA TYR A 27 -2.96 10.84 12.39
C TYR A 27 -4.41 11.08 11.97
N LEU A 28 -4.76 11.01 10.68
CA LEU A 28 -6.15 11.13 10.25
C LEU A 28 -6.93 9.84 10.46
N ARG A 29 -6.28 8.67 10.29
CA ARG A 29 -6.94 7.37 10.46
C ARG A 29 -7.48 7.14 11.87
N ILE A 30 -6.84 7.69 12.90
CA ILE A 30 -7.29 7.54 14.30
C ILE A 30 -8.55 8.37 14.62
N ILE A 31 -8.92 9.35 13.80
CA ILE A 31 -10.08 10.22 14.06
C ILE A 31 -11.38 9.45 13.77
N PRO A 32 -12.32 9.33 14.73
CA PRO A 32 -13.60 8.65 14.50
C PRO A 32 -14.41 9.27 13.36
N ASN A 33 -15.11 8.44 12.58
CA ASN A 33 -15.97 8.86 11.46
C ASN A 33 -15.29 9.62 10.31
N MET A 34 -13.94 9.65 10.30
CA MET A 34 -13.15 10.26 9.24
C MET A 34 -13.11 9.40 7.98
N VAL A 35 -13.24 10.04 6.81
CA VAL A 35 -12.88 9.46 5.51
C VAL A 35 -11.49 9.97 5.09
N VAL A 36 -10.60 9.08 4.66
CA VAL A 36 -9.22 9.36 4.26
C VAL A 36 -8.93 8.76 2.89
N MET A 37 -8.85 9.61 1.88
CA MET A 37 -8.69 9.25 0.47
C MET A 37 -7.33 9.69 -0.07
N ALA A 38 -6.83 9.01 -1.09
CA ALA A 38 -5.66 9.45 -1.85
C ALA A 38 -5.83 9.07 -3.33
N PRO A 39 -5.91 10.05 -4.24
CA PRO A 39 -6.09 9.79 -5.66
C PRO A 39 -4.79 9.28 -6.29
N LYS A 40 -4.91 8.35 -7.24
CA LYS A 40 -3.77 7.87 -8.03
C LYS A 40 -3.30 8.87 -9.09
N GLU A 41 -4.21 9.70 -9.62
CA GLU A 41 -3.97 10.69 -10.70
C GLU A 41 -5.00 11.86 -10.69
N GLU A 42 -4.87 12.82 -11.62
CA GLU A 42 -5.64 14.08 -11.58
C GLU A 42 -7.14 13.94 -11.84
N CYS A 43 -7.57 13.01 -12.70
CA CYS A 43 -8.99 12.74 -12.92
C CYS A 43 -9.62 12.14 -11.66
N GLU A 44 -8.94 11.23 -10.99
CA GLU A 44 -9.37 10.66 -9.71
C GLU A 44 -9.33 11.72 -8.60
N LEU A 45 -8.42 12.69 -8.64
CA LEU A 45 -8.47 13.85 -7.75
C LEU A 45 -9.76 14.66 -7.97
N ARG A 46 -10.16 14.92 -9.22
CA ARG A 46 -11.42 15.62 -9.54
C ARG A 46 -12.64 14.83 -9.07
N ASP A 47 -12.61 13.51 -9.25
CA ASP A 47 -13.65 12.60 -8.78
C ASP A 47 -13.75 12.60 -7.24
N MET A 48 -12.61 12.54 -6.54
CA MET A 48 -12.54 12.65 -5.07
C MET A 48 -13.00 14.01 -4.56
N MET A 49 -12.71 15.11 -5.27
CA MET A 49 -13.22 16.45 -4.94
C MET A 49 -14.74 16.51 -5.06
N LEU A 50 -15.33 15.93 -6.12
CA LEU A 50 -16.78 15.83 -6.27
C LEU A 50 -17.39 14.97 -5.16
N THR A 51 -16.79 13.81 -4.89
CA THR A 51 -17.20 12.90 -3.82
C THR A 51 -17.17 13.61 -2.46
N ALA A 52 -16.10 14.34 -2.15
CA ALA A 52 -15.97 15.09 -0.90
C ALA A 52 -17.00 16.22 -0.78
N LYS A 53 -17.30 16.91 -1.89
CA LYS A 53 -18.35 17.95 -1.94
C LYS A 53 -19.73 17.37 -1.61
N ASN A 54 -20.04 16.17 -2.10
CA ASN A 54 -21.35 15.53 -1.91
C ASN A 54 -21.45 14.79 -0.56
N TYR A 55 -20.32 14.46 0.08
CA TYR A 55 -20.28 13.73 1.34
C TYR A 55 -20.73 14.59 2.53
N THR A 56 -21.78 14.13 3.24
CA THR A 56 -22.40 14.89 4.35
C THR A 56 -22.35 14.20 5.71
N LEU A 57 -21.86 12.96 5.79
CA LEU A 57 -21.95 12.13 6.99
C LEU A 57 -20.83 12.36 8.03
N GLY A 58 -19.77 13.08 7.67
CA GLY A 58 -18.62 13.27 8.55
C GLY A 58 -17.51 14.13 7.94
N PRO A 59 -16.36 14.24 8.61
CA PRO A 59 -15.18 14.86 8.04
C PRO A 59 -14.54 13.95 6.98
N ILE A 60 -14.01 14.56 5.92
CA ILE A 60 -13.41 13.85 4.78
C ILE A 60 -12.11 14.55 4.37
N ALA A 61 -11.06 13.76 4.14
CA ALA A 61 -9.77 14.23 3.65
C ALA A 61 -9.40 13.53 2.36
N PHE A 62 -8.74 14.28 1.48
CA PHE A 62 -7.99 13.72 0.36
C PHE A 62 -6.60 14.37 0.32
N ARG A 63 -5.58 13.53 0.15
CA ARG A 63 -4.17 13.94 0.12
C ARG A 63 -3.60 13.86 -1.28
N TYR A 64 -2.89 14.88 -1.74
CA TYR A 64 -2.28 14.92 -3.07
C TYR A 64 -0.88 15.54 -3.03
N PRO A 65 0.05 15.06 -3.89
CA PRO A 65 1.43 15.50 -3.84
C PRO A 65 1.58 16.91 -4.41
N ARG A 66 2.72 17.53 -4.11
CA ARG A 66 3.19 18.75 -4.80
C ARG A 66 3.51 18.49 -6.29
N ALA A 67 3.89 17.26 -6.62
CA ALA A 67 4.40 16.88 -7.93
C ALA A 67 3.32 17.00 -9.02
N ALA A 68 3.75 17.27 -10.25
CA ALA A 68 2.88 17.10 -11.41
C ALA A 68 2.52 15.62 -11.52
N VAL A 69 1.22 15.33 -11.53
CA VAL A 69 0.74 13.97 -11.75
C VAL A 69 0.55 13.79 -13.27
N VAL A 70 0.74 12.55 -13.74
CA VAL A 70 0.83 12.24 -15.16
C VAL A 70 -0.58 12.03 -15.71
N GLY A 71 -1.11 13.05 -16.40
CA GLY A 71 -2.37 13.01 -17.12
C GLY A 71 -2.40 11.89 -18.16
N ARG A 72 -2.88 10.72 -17.73
CA ARG A 72 -3.09 9.55 -18.58
C ARG A 72 -4.48 9.51 -19.17
N ASP A 73 -5.45 10.13 -18.49
CA ASP A 73 -6.85 10.14 -18.88
C ASP A 73 -7.30 11.53 -19.36
N ASP A 74 -8.39 11.55 -20.13
CA ASP A 74 -8.99 12.78 -20.64
C ASP A 74 -9.55 13.63 -19.49
N ILE A 75 -8.76 14.60 -19.03
CA ILE A 75 -9.14 15.55 -17.99
C ILE A 75 -10.38 16.40 -18.37
N SER A 76 -10.78 16.42 -19.63
CA SER A 76 -12.00 17.12 -20.05
C SER A 76 -13.28 16.38 -19.66
N ARG A 77 -13.21 15.09 -19.32
CA ARG A 77 -14.39 14.33 -18.87
C ARG A 77 -15.01 14.98 -17.62
N PRO A 78 -16.33 14.89 -17.43
CA PRO A 78 -16.96 15.26 -16.17
C PRO A 78 -16.44 14.40 -15.00
N PRO A 79 -16.23 14.98 -13.80
CA PRO A 79 -15.91 14.20 -12.62
C PRO A 79 -17.07 13.27 -12.26
N GLN A 80 -16.74 12.10 -11.71
CA GLN A 80 -17.68 11.09 -11.26
C GLN A 80 -17.54 10.86 -9.76
N GLU A 81 -18.64 10.51 -9.11
CA GLU A 81 -18.62 10.22 -7.68
C GLU A 81 -18.06 8.82 -7.44
N ILE A 82 -17.14 8.70 -6.49
CA ILE A 82 -16.52 7.44 -6.08
C ILE A 82 -17.28 6.91 -4.87
N GLN A 83 -17.64 5.63 -4.91
CA GLN A 83 -18.21 4.97 -3.75
C GLN A 83 -17.19 4.95 -2.60
N ILE A 84 -17.57 5.55 -1.47
CA ILE A 84 -16.72 5.60 -0.27
C ILE A 84 -16.31 4.20 0.19
N GLY A 85 -15.01 3.99 0.38
CA GLY A 85 -14.45 2.73 0.87
C GLY A 85 -14.35 1.63 -0.18
N LYS A 86 -14.41 1.98 -1.47
CA LYS A 86 -14.21 1.03 -2.57
C LYS A 86 -12.91 1.29 -3.32
N ALA A 87 -12.11 0.24 -3.41
CA ALA A 87 -10.91 0.19 -4.22
C ALA A 87 -11.27 -0.08 -5.70
N GLU A 88 -10.27 0.03 -6.56
CA GLU A 88 -10.36 -0.26 -7.99
C GLU A 88 -9.33 -1.33 -8.36
N LEU A 89 -9.79 -2.45 -8.91
CA LEU A 89 -8.92 -3.43 -9.56
C LEU A 89 -8.50 -2.86 -10.91
N VAL A 90 -7.23 -2.47 -11.04
CA VAL A 90 -6.72 -1.83 -12.27
C VAL A 90 -6.19 -2.86 -13.25
N HIS A 91 -5.55 -3.91 -12.73
CA HIS A 91 -5.04 -5.02 -13.54
C HIS A 91 -5.12 -6.31 -12.73
N GLU A 92 -5.72 -7.35 -13.31
CA GLU A 92 -5.74 -8.69 -12.73
C GLU A 92 -4.63 -9.51 -13.38
N GLY A 93 -3.59 -9.82 -12.61
CA GLY A 93 -2.41 -10.55 -13.08
C GLY A 93 -2.47 -12.03 -12.72
N VAL A 94 -1.64 -12.85 -13.38
CA VAL A 94 -1.60 -14.30 -13.15
C VAL A 94 -0.57 -14.76 -12.10
N SER A 95 0.29 -13.86 -11.62
CA SER A 95 1.29 -14.18 -10.59
C SER A 95 0.66 -14.23 -9.18
N PRO A 96 1.33 -14.85 -8.19
CA PRO A 96 0.78 -14.94 -6.84
C PRO A 96 0.91 -13.64 -6.02
N VAL A 97 1.19 -12.50 -6.67
CA VAL A 97 1.45 -11.20 -6.03
C VAL A 97 0.32 -10.23 -6.35
N CYS A 98 -0.25 -9.63 -5.31
CA CYS A 98 -1.13 -8.46 -5.43
C CYS A 98 -0.48 -7.24 -4.78
N ILE A 99 -0.39 -6.15 -5.54
CA ILE A 99 0.12 -4.85 -5.09
C ILE A 99 -1.06 -3.92 -4.82
N LEU A 100 -1.20 -3.51 -3.56
CA LEU A 100 -2.18 -2.54 -3.08
C LEU A 100 -1.52 -1.16 -3.03
N SER A 101 -1.75 -0.32 -4.03
CA SER A 101 -1.16 1.02 -4.09
C SER A 101 -2.12 2.07 -3.52
N TYR A 102 -1.60 2.99 -2.69
CA TYR A 102 -2.38 4.07 -2.10
C TYR A 102 -1.83 5.46 -2.46
N GLY A 103 -2.61 6.24 -3.22
CA GLY A 103 -2.26 7.59 -3.65
C GLY A 103 -1.34 7.65 -4.86
N HIS A 104 -0.68 8.79 -5.04
CA HIS A 104 0.09 9.14 -6.24
C HIS A 104 1.29 8.23 -6.52
N ILE A 105 1.75 7.46 -5.53
CA ILE A 105 2.79 6.43 -5.71
C ILE A 105 2.39 5.36 -6.74
N PHE A 106 1.10 5.30 -7.09
CA PHE A 106 0.57 4.47 -8.17
C PHE A 106 1.33 4.60 -9.48
N ALA A 107 1.82 5.80 -9.81
CA ALA A 107 2.64 6.00 -11.01
C ALA A 107 3.94 5.18 -10.98
N ASN A 108 4.57 5.04 -9.80
CA ASN A 108 5.77 4.23 -9.61
C ASN A 108 5.43 2.74 -9.62
N VAL A 109 4.31 2.35 -9.01
CA VAL A 109 3.81 0.96 -9.04
C VAL A 109 3.55 0.49 -10.46
N MET A 110 2.91 1.30 -11.30
CA MET A 110 2.69 0.96 -12.71
C MET A 110 3.99 0.87 -13.53
N GLN A 111 5.02 1.64 -13.18
CA GLN A 111 6.34 1.50 -13.80
C GLN A 111 7.04 0.21 -13.32
N ALA A 112 6.96 -0.11 -12.03
CA ALA A 112 7.48 -1.35 -11.48
C ALA A 112 6.79 -2.58 -12.10
N ALA A 113 5.47 -2.51 -12.32
CA ALA A 113 4.70 -3.57 -12.98
C ALA A 113 5.22 -3.85 -14.39
N LYS A 114 5.60 -2.82 -15.17
CA LYS A 114 6.25 -3.00 -16.49
C LYS A 114 7.60 -3.72 -16.37
N LEU A 115 8.44 -3.30 -15.43
CA LEU A 115 9.74 -3.94 -15.18
C LEU A 115 9.58 -5.40 -14.72
N LEU A 116 8.55 -5.71 -13.95
CA LEU A 116 8.19 -7.06 -13.53
C LEU A 116 7.69 -7.90 -14.71
N GLN A 117 6.89 -7.32 -15.60
CA GLN A 117 6.41 -7.98 -16.80
C GLN A 117 7.56 -8.35 -17.76
N GLU A 118 8.58 -7.50 -17.90
CA GLU A 118 9.82 -7.82 -18.63
C GLU A 118 10.56 -9.04 -18.05
N LYS A 119 10.33 -9.35 -16.76
CA LYS A 119 10.84 -10.55 -16.07
C LYS A 119 9.86 -11.72 -16.07
N GLY A 120 8.72 -11.61 -16.74
CA GLY A 120 7.67 -12.63 -16.77
C GLY A 120 6.82 -12.70 -15.50
N ILE A 121 6.81 -11.64 -14.67
CA ILE A 121 6.03 -11.57 -13.44
C ILE A 121 4.85 -10.63 -13.66
N ASP A 122 3.65 -11.19 -13.77
CA ASP A 122 2.41 -10.46 -14.02
C ASP A 122 1.61 -10.26 -12.71
N CYS A 123 1.85 -9.16 -12.01
CA CYS A 123 1.24 -8.87 -10.70
C CYS A 123 -0.17 -8.30 -10.83
N THR A 124 -1.08 -8.68 -9.94
CA THR A 124 -2.35 -7.98 -9.75
C THR A 124 -2.10 -6.59 -9.15
N ILE A 125 -2.71 -5.55 -9.71
CA ILE A 125 -2.56 -4.16 -9.26
C ILE A 125 -3.91 -3.60 -8.84
N VAL A 126 -3.99 -3.14 -7.60
CA VAL A 126 -5.16 -2.50 -7.01
C VAL A 126 -4.83 -1.07 -6.65
N ASN A 127 -5.67 -0.14 -7.10
CA ASN A 127 -5.71 1.22 -6.57
C ASN A 127 -6.63 1.24 -5.35
N ALA A 128 -6.05 1.38 -4.16
CA ALA A 128 -6.78 1.25 -2.91
C ALA A 128 -7.77 2.39 -2.66
N ARG A 129 -7.47 3.61 -3.14
CA ARG A 129 -8.23 4.87 -2.99
C ARG A 129 -8.49 5.36 -1.56
N PHE A 130 -8.75 4.47 -0.59
CA PHE A 130 -9.18 4.78 0.77
C PHE A 130 -8.30 4.06 1.80
N ALA A 131 -7.72 4.83 2.72
CA ALA A 131 -7.12 4.30 3.95
C ALA A 131 -8.15 4.18 5.08
N LYS A 132 -9.25 4.93 4.97
CA LYS A 132 -10.42 4.85 5.87
C LYS A 132 -11.69 5.38 5.18
N PRO A 133 -12.83 4.69 5.23
CA PRO A 133 -12.93 3.26 5.50
C PRO A 133 -12.15 2.47 4.45
N ILE A 134 -11.52 1.38 4.87
CA ILE A 134 -10.76 0.52 3.96
C ILE A 134 -11.68 -0.48 3.26
N ASP A 135 -11.35 -0.87 2.03
CA ASP A 135 -12.15 -1.85 1.27
C ASP A 135 -11.87 -3.28 1.75
N ARG A 136 -12.66 -3.73 2.72
CA ARG A 136 -12.55 -5.06 3.33
C ARG A 136 -12.80 -6.19 2.33
N GLU A 137 -13.68 -5.98 1.36
CA GLU A 137 -14.01 -6.98 0.35
C GLU A 137 -12.83 -7.16 -0.60
N MET A 138 -12.23 -6.06 -1.06
CA MET A 138 -11.03 -6.12 -1.90
C MET A 138 -9.86 -6.78 -1.16
N ILE A 139 -9.63 -6.45 0.12
CA ILE A 139 -8.56 -7.07 0.91
C ILE A 139 -8.78 -8.58 1.07
N ARG A 140 -10.02 -8.99 1.37
CA ARG A 140 -10.37 -10.42 1.45
C ARG A 140 -10.11 -11.13 0.13
N TRP A 141 -10.63 -10.59 -0.97
CA TRP A 141 -10.43 -11.15 -2.31
C TRP A 141 -8.93 -11.25 -2.65
N ALA A 142 -8.16 -10.20 -2.38
CA ALA A 142 -6.73 -10.19 -2.64
C ALA A 142 -6.02 -11.29 -1.83
N ALA A 143 -6.35 -11.44 -0.54
CA ALA A 143 -5.75 -12.46 0.32
C ALA A 143 -6.14 -13.90 -0.04
N GLU A 144 -7.36 -14.12 -0.56
CA GLU A 144 -7.83 -15.44 -0.97
C GLU A 144 -7.23 -15.89 -2.32
N ASN A 145 -6.87 -14.94 -3.19
CA ASN A 145 -6.40 -15.23 -4.55
C ASN A 145 -4.88 -15.09 -4.75
N HIS A 146 -4.15 -14.60 -3.76
CA HIS A 146 -2.71 -14.34 -3.87
C HIS A 146 -1.94 -14.89 -2.67
N ARG A 147 -0.67 -15.25 -2.87
CA ARG A 147 0.22 -15.69 -1.78
C ARG A 147 1.01 -14.55 -1.16
N ILE A 148 1.15 -13.44 -1.87
CA ILE A 148 1.90 -12.25 -1.43
C ILE A 148 1.01 -11.03 -1.61
N LEU A 149 0.83 -10.27 -0.53
CA LEU A 149 0.26 -8.92 -0.57
C LEU A 149 1.37 -7.91 -0.28
N LEU A 150 1.49 -6.90 -1.13
CA LEU A 150 2.40 -5.78 -0.96
C LEU A 150 1.59 -4.48 -0.96
N SER A 151 1.53 -3.77 0.16
CA SER A 151 1.00 -2.40 0.18
C SER A 151 2.12 -1.42 -0.17
N VAL A 152 1.84 -0.46 -1.04
CA VAL A 152 2.77 0.62 -1.41
C VAL A 152 2.11 1.97 -1.14
N GLU A 153 2.75 2.79 -0.31
CA GLU A 153 2.28 4.13 0.06
C GLU A 153 3.43 5.13 0.16
N GLU A 154 3.20 6.38 -0.22
CA GLU A 154 4.14 7.47 0.08
C GLU A 154 3.73 8.18 1.38
N GLY A 155 3.77 7.42 2.47
CA GLY A 155 3.55 7.85 3.85
C GLY A 155 4.35 6.97 4.80
N THR A 156 4.35 7.28 6.09
CA THR A 156 5.03 6.42 7.08
C THR A 156 4.43 5.02 7.09
N ARG A 157 5.29 3.99 7.17
CA ARG A 157 4.86 2.59 7.34
C ARG A 157 4.10 2.40 8.66
N LEU A 158 4.42 3.19 9.69
CA LEU A 158 3.87 3.08 11.04
C LEU A 158 2.50 3.75 11.13
N GLY A 159 1.44 2.95 11.24
CA GLY A 159 0.07 3.48 11.27
C GLY A 159 -0.46 3.94 9.91
N GLY A 160 0.32 3.77 8.84
CA GLY A 160 -0.05 4.07 7.46
C GLY A 160 -1.14 3.16 6.87
N PHE A 161 -1.33 3.21 5.56
CA PHE A 161 -2.25 2.36 4.80
C PHE A 161 -1.91 0.87 4.94
N GLY A 162 -0.64 0.49 4.84
CA GLY A 162 -0.22 -0.90 4.99
C GLY A 162 -0.48 -1.47 6.39
N SER A 163 -0.39 -0.62 7.42
CA SER A 163 -0.82 -0.99 8.78
C SER A 163 -2.33 -1.27 8.81
N ALA A 164 -3.13 -0.42 8.15
CA ALA A 164 -4.58 -0.60 8.01
C ALA A 164 -4.97 -1.93 7.35
N VAL A 165 -4.22 -2.33 6.32
CA VAL A 165 -4.44 -3.61 5.63
C VAL A 165 -4.19 -4.77 6.61
N ASN A 166 -3.08 -4.75 7.35
CA ASN A 166 -2.77 -5.80 8.32
C ASN A 166 -3.78 -5.84 9.49
N GLU A 167 -4.19 -4.69 10.03
CA GLU A 167 -5.29 -4.60 11.02
C GLU A 167 -6.56 -5.28 10.48
N THR A 168 -6.91 -5.00 9.22
CA THR A 168 -8.10 -5.57 8.56
C THR A 168 -7.99 -7.07 8.36
N LEU A 169 -6.82 -7.60 7.97
CA LEU A 169 -6.58 -9.04 7.83
C LEU A 169 -6.76 -9.76 9.17
N VAL A 170 -6.20 -9.19 10.25
CA VAL A 170 -6.33 -9.73 11.61
C VAL A 170 -7.80 -9.73 12.06
N GLU A 171 -8.52 -8.62 11.89
CA GLU A 171 -9.95 -8.53 12.22
C GLU A 171 -10.82 -9.54 11.46
N MET A 172 -10.43 -9.89 10.24
CA MET A 172 -11.13 -10.89 9.41
C MET A 172 -10.71 -12.33 9.71
N GLY A 173 -9.72 -12.54 10.59
CA GLY A 173 -9.18 -13.86 10.90
C GLY A 173 -8.43 -14.51 9.73
N ILE A 174 -7.90 -13.70 8.80
CA ILE A 174 -7.16 -14.19 7.64
C ILE A 174 -5.67 -14.31 8.04
N PRO A 175 -5.07 -15.52 8.04
CA PRO A 175 -3.70 -15.74 8.49
C PRO A 175 -2.67 -15.39 7.41
N MET A 176 -2.75 -14.15 6.91
CA MET A 176 -1.85 -13.59 5.91
C MET A 176 -1.27 -12.30 6.44
N GLN A 177 0.00 -12.05 6.12
CA GLN A 177 0.64 -10.77 6.39
C GLN A 177 0.77 -9.98 5.09
N CYS A 178 0.39 -8.72 5.10
CA CYS A 178 0.71 -7.77 4.06
C CYS A 178 2.09 -7.17 4.30
N HIS A 179 2.98 -7.27 3.32
CA HIS A 179 4.26 -6.58 3.32
C HIS A 179 4.04 -5.10 3.07
N ILE A 180 4.62 -4.24 3.91
CA ILE A 180 4.43 -2.79 3.83
C ILE A 180 5.66 -2.15 3.22
N LEU A 181 5.49 -1.47 2.10
CA LEU A 181 6.49 -0.59 1.49
C LEU A 181 6.00 0.86 1.60
N GLY A 182 6.74 1.66 2.36
CA GLY A 182 6.43 3.05 2.66
C GLY A 182 7.66 3.73 3.26
N ALA A 183 7.53 5.00 3.64
CA ALA A 183 8.65 5.74 4.22
C ALA A 183 9.12 5.07 5.54
N PRO A 184 10.44 4.90 5.73
CA PRO A 184 10.99 4.34 6.96
C PRO A 184 10.67 5.25 8.16
N ASP A 185 10.86 4.72 9.37
CA ASP A 185 10.81 5.51 10.61
C ASP A 185 12.12 6.30 10.79
N ASP A 186 12.43 7.13 9.79
CA ASP A 186 13.60 7.99 9.74
C ASP A 186 13.33 9.19 8.83
N PHE A 187 14.09 10.28 9.05
CA PHE A 187 13.98 11.48 8.22
C PHE A 187 14.83 11.34 6.96
N ILE A 188 14.18 11.40 5.80
CA ILE A 188 14.88 11.54 4.52
C ILE A 188 15.16 13.02 4.27
N GLU A 189 16.42 13.33 4.00
CA GLU A 189 16.87 14.70 3.79
C GLU A 189 16.28 15.34 2.52
N HIS A 190 16.46 16.65 2.42
CA HIS A 190 16.08 17.42 1.24
C HIS A 190 16.83 16.95 -0.02
N GLY A 191 16.13 16.96 -1.16
CA GLY A 191 16.68 16.53 -2.43
C GLY A 191 15.62 16.47 -3.53
N GLU A 192 15.95 15.90 -4.67
CA GLU A 192 14.94 15.60 -5.69
C GLU A 192 13.96 14.54 -5.17
N GLN A 193 12.66 14.67 -5.47
CA GLN A 193 11.64 13.72 -4.99
C GLN A 193 11.93 12.28 -5.44
N ALA A 194 12.41 12.09 -6.68
CA ALA A 194 12.77 10.77 -7.18
C ALA A 194 13.93 10.15 -6.38
N TRP A 195 14.91 10.95 -5.98
CA TRP A 195 15.98 10.51 -5.08
C TRP A 195 15.44 10.17 -3.69
N GLN A 196 14.54 10.97 -3.12
CA GLN A 196 13.90 10.68 -1.84
C GLN A 196 13.10 9.38 -1.88
N GLN A 197 12.34 9.14 -2.96
CA GLN A 197 11.63 7.90 -3.20
C GLN A 197 12.59 6.71 -3.34
N GLU A 198 13.72 6.85 -4.03
CA GLU A 198 14.76 5.82 -4.10
C GLU A 198 15.30 5.48 -2.71
N GLN A 199 15.65 6.48 -1.89
CA GLN A 199 16.11 6.28 -0.51
C GLN A 199 15.06 5.59 0.37
N ALA A 200 13.78 5.85 0.12
CA ALA A 200 12.66 5.22 0.82
C ALA A 200 12.32 3.80 0.32
N GLY A 201 12.97 3.32 -0.74
CA GLY A 201 12.60 2.05 -1.38
C GLY A 201 11.31 2.13 -2.22
N LEU A 202 10.87 3.33 -2.59
CA LEU A 202 9.61 3.61 -3.28
C LEU A 202 9.78 3.94 -4.78
N SER A 203 11.00 3.87 -5.31
CA SER A 203 11.20 3.98 -6.76
C SER A 203 10.67 2.74 -7.50
N PRO A 204 10.38 2.84 -8.81
CA PRO A 204 9.95 1.69 -9.60
C PRO A 204 10.90 0.49 -9.51
N GLN A 205 12.21 0.76 -9.50
CA GLN A 205 13.26 -0.25 -9.39
C GLN A 205 13.23 -0.95 -8.03
N GLN A 206 13.11 -0.18 -6.93
CA GLN A 206 13.04 -0.72 -5.57
C GLN A 206 11.77 -1.53 -5.32
N ILE A 207 10.62 -1.08 -5.85
CA ILE A 207 9.36 -1.83 -5.78
C ILE A 207 9.51 -3.17 -6.51
N MET A 208 10.05 -3.16 -7.74
CA MET A 208 10.29 -4.39 -8.51
C MET A 208 11.25 -5.34 -7.78
N GLN A 209 12.36 -4.84 -7.24
CA GLN A 209 13.31 -5.63 -6.46
C GLN A 209 12.66 -6.25 -5.22
N THR A 210 11.82 -5.50 -4.52
CA THR A 210 11.06 -5.99 -3.36
C THR A 210 10.14 -7.15 -3.76
N VAL A 211 9.41 -7.02 -4.86
CA VAL A 211 8.53 -8.09 -5.36
C VAL A 211 9.35 -9.35 -5.73
N CYS A 212 10.48 -9.20 -6.43
CA CYS A 212 11.35 -10.33 -6.74
C CYS A 212 11.87 -11.04 -5.48
N ALA A 213 12.33 -10.28 -4.48
CA ALA A 213 12.82 -10.85 -3.23
C ALA A 213 11.72 -11.60 -2.44
N LEU A 214 10.48 -11.08 -2.43
CA LEU A 214 9.35 -11.76 -1.80
C LEU A 214 9.01 -13.08 -2.50
N LEU A 215 9.06 -13.10 -3.83
CA LEU A 215 8.83 -14.33 -4.61
C LEU A 215 9.90 -15.40 -4.35
N GLU A 216 11.16 -15.01 -4.23
CA GLU A 216 12.26 -15.93 -3.90
C GLU A 216 12.07 -16.57 -2.51
N ASN A 217 11.63 -15.79 -1.52
CA ASN A 217 11.38 -16.30 -0.17
C ASN A 217 10.24 -17.33 -0.14
N VAL A 218 9.16 -17.10 -0.87
CA VAL A 218 8.03 -18.06 -0.96
C VAL A 218 8.45 -19.36 -1.67
N GLY A 219 9.34 -19.28 -2.66
CA GLY A 219 9.94 -20.44 -3.32
C GLY A 219 10.78 -21.29 -2.36
N ASN A 220 11.52 -20.63 -1.44
CA ASN A 220 12.35 -21.29 -0.45
C ASN A 220 11.54 -21.92 0.69
N GLU A 221 10.49 -21.28 1.20
CA GLU A 221 9.62 -21.90 2.22
C GLU A 221 8.89 -23.14 1.69
N SER A 222 8.52 -23.12 0.39
CA SER A 222 7.89 -24.28 -0.26
C SER A 222 8.85 -25.45 -0.47
N SER A 223 10.17 -25.22 -0.55
CA SER A 223 11.18 -26.27 -0.68
C SER A 223 11.63 -26.88 0.65
N VAL A 224 11.53 -26.13 1.76
CA VAL A 224 11.80 -26.62 3.12
C VAL A 224 10.71 -27.58 3.61
N LEU A 225 9.48 -27.48 3.12
CA LEU A 225 8.36 -28.36 3.48
C LEU A 225 8.38 -29.75 2.80
N VAL A 226 9.38 -30.06 1.96
CA VAL A 226 9.50 -31.36 1.24
C VAL A 226 10.60 -32.27 1.82
N ALA A 227 10.90 -32.16 3.12
CA ALA A 227 11.59 -33.24 3.82
C ALA A 227 10.53 -34.17 4.45
N PRO A 228 10.33 -35.41 3.94
CA PRO A 228 9.50 -36.36 4.66
C PRO A 228 10.13 -36.58 6.04
N LEU A 229 9.32 -36.41 7.08
CA LEU A 229 9.65 -36.92 8.42
C LEU A 229 10.03 -38.38 8.22
N LYS A 230 11.31 -38.70 8.39
CA LYS A 230 11.74 -40.10 8.45
C LYS A 230 11.03 -40.73 9.62
N ASP A 231 10.28 -41.79 9.32
CA ASP A 231 9.56 -42.62 10.27
C ASP A 231 10.42 -42.95 11.49
N GLY A 232 9.82 -42.78 12.67
CA GLY A 232 10.20 -43.50 13.88
C GLY A 232 11.35 -42.92 14.70
N ALA A 233 11.06 -41.90 15.51
CA ALA A 233 11.77 -41.70 16.77
C ALA A 233 10.75 -41.29 17.86
N PRO A 234 10.64 -42.02 18.98
CA PRO A 234 9.67 -41.68 20.01
C PRO A 234 10.11 -40.39 20.74
N CYS A 235 9.17 -39.46 20.89
CA CYS A 235 9.31 -38.32 21.79
C CYS A 235 9.63 -38.82 23.20
N GLN A 236 10.89 -38.69 23.62
CA GLN A 236 11.27 -38.79 25.03
C GLN A 236 11.56 -37.40 25.59
N ASN A 237 10.68 -37.01 26.51
CA ASN A 237 10.81 -36.01 27.56
C ASN A 237 12.21 -35.41 27.76
N ALA A 238 12.36 -34.12 27.46
CA ALA A 238 13.36 -33.29 28.10
C ALA A 238 12.68 -32.47 29.20
N LEU A 239 12.72 -33.05 30.40
CA LEU A 239 12.48 -32.38 31.68
C LEU A 239 13.32 -31.10 31.78
N ILE A 240 12.66 -30.00 32.14
CA ILE A 240 13.29 -28.79 32.63
C ILE A 240 14.08 -29.16 33.90
N ARG A 241 15.42 -29.13 33.83
CA ARG A 241 16.27 -29.08 35.01
C ARG A 241 16.51 -27.61 35.35
N THR A 242 16.01 -27.21 36.51
CA THR A 242 16.42 -26.01 37.25
C THR A 242 17.69 -26.30 38.05
N GLY A 243 18.57 -25.30 38.19
CA GLY A 243 19.76 -25.27 39.06
C GLY A 243 21.06 -25.12 38.25
N GLU A 244 21.97 -24.18 38.52
CA GLU A 244 22.26 -23.39 39.73
C GLU A 244 22.46 -21.89 39.42
#